data_AF-A0A537YT55-F1
#
_entry.id   AF-A0A537YT55-F1
#
_cell.length_a   1.000
_cell.length_b   1.000
_cell.length_c   1.000
_cell.angle_alpha   90.00
_cell.angle_beta   90.00
_cell.angle_gamma   90.00
#
_symmetry.space_group_name_H-M   'P 1'
#
loop_
_entity.id
_entity.type
_entity.pdbx_description
1 polymer ?
#
loop_
_entity_poly.entity_id
_entity_poly.type
_entity_poly.pdbx_seq_one_letter_code
_entity_poly.pdbx_strand_id
1 'polypeptide(L)'
;MLLSIVTITGLCIGCGREGSTTSNGSTDASTATTAAAGNSKARAGSFAAEATKLCDEIRQKYLAEVPAIVAEAHKNGGSQSPEQIEAKAIQAPLSNSLQEKVDKVRALGIPKGDEEQVEAILAAIEEVAEEVRTEPAKFLYQQSHFEHPFFKARHLADAYGIGHCGRA
;
A
#
# COMPACT_ATOMS: atom_id res chain seq x y z
N MET A 1 10.84 -28.55 32.47
CA MET A 1 11.27 -27.26 33.05
C MET A 1 10.31 -26.18 32.55
N LEU A 2 10.02 -25.21 33.42
CA LEU A 2 8.80 -24.40 33.46
C LEU A 2 8.55 -23.50 32.25
N LEU A 3 7.28 -23.49 31.82
CA LEU A 3 6.64 -22.51 30.93
C LEU A 3 6.30 -21.26 31.76
N SER A 4 6.77 -20.08 31.37
CA SER A 4 6.37 -18.80 31.99
C SER A 4 5.50 -18.00 31.02
N ILE A 5 4.21 -17.90 31.35
CA ILE A 5 3.24 -17.01 30.70
C ILE A 5 3.20 -15.72 31.52
N VAL A 6 3.49 -14.58 30.89
CA VAL A 6 3.34 -13.25 31.48
C VAL A 6 2.24 -12.52 30.72
N THR A 7 1.07 -12.39 31.34
CA THR A 7 -0.06 -11.58 30.87
C THR A 7 0.03 -10.20 31.52
N ILE A 8 0.07 -9.14 30.70
CA ILE A 8 0.01 -7.74 31.16
C ILE A 8 -1.35 -7.17 30.76
N THR A 9 -2.22 -6.99 31.76
CA THR A 9 -3.49 -6.27 31.65
C THR A 9 -3.25 -4.80 31.94
N GLY A 10 -3.28 -3.96 30.90
CA GLY A 10 -3.15 -2.50 31.03
C GLY A 10 -4.52 -1.83 31.02
N LEU A 11 -4.98 -1.38 32.18
CA LEU A 11 -6.15 -0.52 32.38
C LEU A 11 -5.68 0.94 32.41
N CYS A 12 -6.08 1.78 31.45
CA CYS A 12 -5.89 3.23 31.55
C CYS A 12 -7.26 3.92 31.57
N ILE A 13 -7.59 4.41 32.76
CA ILE A 13 -8.69 5.30 33.09
C ILE A 13 -8.24 6.73 32.73
N GLY A 14 -9.04 7.46 31.95
CA GLY A 14 -8.80 8.87 31.63
C GLY A 14 -10.10 9.65 31.57
N CYS A 15 -10.50 10.23 32.71
CA CYS A 15 -11.55 11.23 32.85
C CYS A 15 -11.01 12.63 32.55
N GLY A 16 -11.82 13.47 31.89
CA GLY A 16 -11.80 14.92 32.13
C GLY A 16 -11.98 15.79 30.89
N ARG A 17 -13.19 16.36 30.71
CA ARG A 17 -13.43 17.80 30.85
C ARG A 17 -14.92 18.14 30.65
N GLU A 18 -15.52 18.74 31.68
CA GLU A 18 -16.85 19.34 31.72
C GLU A 18 -16.99 20.53 30.77
N GLY A 19 -18.15 20.63 30.13
CA GLY A 19 -18.61 21.78 29.34
C GLY A 19 -20.11 21.68 29.11
N SER A 20 -20.90 22.18 30.06
CA SER A 20 -22.36 22.11 30.08
C SER A 20 -22.98 23.34 29.41
N THR A 21 -23.74 23.16 28.33
CA THR A 21 -24.77 24.12 27.90
C THR A 21 -26.00 23.40 27.33
N THR A 22 -26.99 23.22 28.20
CA THR A 22 -28.46 23.04 28.03
C THR A 22 -29.03 24.09 27.03
N SER A 23 -30.03 23.91 26.15
CA SER A 23 -30.97 22.84 25.81
C SER A 23 -31.74 23.12 24.51
N ASN A 24 -32.40 22.06 24.01
CA ASN A 24 -33.68 22.00 23.30
C ASN A 24 -33.77 22.27 21.78
N GLY A 25 -34.25 21.24 21.06
CA GLY A 25 -35.04 21.43 19.84
C GLY A 25 -35.14 20.21 18.93
N SER A 26 -36.30 19.55 18.97
CA SER A 26 -36.88 18.66 17.94
C SER A 26 -36.36 17.24 17.76
N THR A 27 -37.14 16.34 18.36
CA THR A 27 -37.52 15.02 17.86
C THR A 27 -37.87 15.05 16.38
N ASP A 28 -37.11 14.34 15.53
CA ASP A 28 -37.68 13.50 14.48
C ASP A 28 -36.64 12.60 13.79
N ALA A 29 -37.08 11.39 13.46
CA ALA A 29 -36.45 10.41 12.56
C ALA A 29 -35.11 9.75 13.00
N SER A 30 -35.12 9.07 14.15
CA SER A 30 -34.27 7.90 14.35
C SER A 30 -34.90 6.67 13.69
N THR A 31 -34.73 6.50 12.38
CA THR A 31 -34.81 5.18 11.74
C THR A 31 -33.96 5.19 10.47
N ALA A 32 -33.02 4.25 10.42
CA ALA A 32 -32.18 3.84 9.27
C ALA A 32 -30.72 4.33 9.26
N THR A 33 -29.83 3.74 10.08
CA THR A 33 -28.43 3.49 9.67
C THR A 33 -27.81 2.30 10.41
N THR A 34 -28.39 1.10 10.28
CA THR A 34 -27.76 -0.14 10.78
C THR A 34 -27.58 -1.21 9.69
N ALA A 35 -27.98 -0.91 8.44
CA ALA A 35 -27.81 -1.80 7.29
C ALA A 35 -26.53 -1.54 6.47
N ALA A 36 -25.77 -0.49 6.76
CA ALA A 36 -24.58 -0.12 5.98
C ALA A 36 -23.32 -0.94 6.33
N ALA A 37 -23.17 -1.35 7.60
CA ALA A 37 -21.96 -2.03 8.07
C ALA A 37 -21.76 -3.43 7.45
N GLY A 38 -22.85 -4.14 7.12
CA GLY A 38 -22.78 -5.45 6.45
C GLY A 38 -22.32 -5.36 4.99
N ASN A 39 -22.67 -4.26 4.29
CA ASN A 39 -22.28 -4.04 2.90
C ASN A 39 -20.86 -3.48 2.74
N SER A 40 -20.33 -2.77 3.74
CA SER A 40 -18.98 -2.22 3.69
C SER A 40 -17.92 -3.31 3.54
N LYS A 41 -18.01 -4.41 4.29
CA LYS A 41 -17.04 -5.51 4.20
C LYS A 41 -17.11 -6.28 2.87
N ALA A 42 -18.32 -6.44 2.31
CA ALA A 42 -18.50 -7.07 1.01
C ALA A 42 -17.94 -6.19 -0.13
N ARG A 43 -18.15 -4.86 -0.05
CA ARG A 43 -17.60 -3.88 -1.01
C ARG A 43 -16.08 -3.77 -0.90
N ALA A 44 -15.54 -3.78 0.31
CA ALA A 44 -14.10 -3.89 0.55
C ALA A 44 -13.54 -5.16 -0.11
N GLY A 45 -14.26 -6.29 -0.01
CA GLY A 45 -13.88 -7.54 -0.67
C GLY A 45 -13.86 -7.47 -2.21
N SER A 46 -14.90 -6.90 -2.84
CA SER A 46 -14.92 -6.75 -4.32
C SER A 46 -13.86 -5.77 -4.80
N PHE A 47 -13.68 -4.64 -4.11
CA PHE A 47 -12.63 -3.67 -4.40
C PHE A 47 -11.24 -4.28 -4.25
N ALA A 48 -10.99 -5.00 -3.14
CA ALA A 48 -9.69 -5.62 -2.89
C ALA A 48 -9.33 -6.66 -3.96
N ALA A 49 -10.31 -7.44 -4.44
CA ALA A 49 -10.11 -8.40 -5.52
C ALA A 49 -9.77 -7.71 -6.85
N GLU A 50 -10.49 -6.65 -7.21
CA GLU A 50 -10.24 -5.88 -8.44
C GLU A 50 -8.88 -5.16 -8.40
N ALA A 51 -8.55 -4.53 -7.27
CA ALA A 51 -7.25 -3.89 -7.05
C ALA A 51 -6.10 -4.91 -7.12
N THR A 52 -6.28 -6.10 -6.51
CA THR A 52 -5.30 -7.20 -6.58
C THR A 52 -5.04 -7.60 -8.03
N LYS A 53 -6.10 -7.79 -8.83
CA LYS A 53 -5.99 -8.15 -10.23
C LYS A 53 -5.22 -7.10 -11.03
N LEU A 54 -5.55 -5.82 -10.87
CA LEU A 54 -4.83 -4.73 -11.53
C LEU A 54 -3.34 -4.71 -11.17
N CYS A 55 -3.03 -4.84 -9.88
CA CYS A 55 -1.66 -4.83 -9.42
C CYS A 55 -0.85 -6.04 -9.91
N ASP A 56 -1.46 -7.21 -10.04
CA ASP A 56 -0.82 -8.36 -10.65
C ASP A 56 -0.61 -8.15 -12.16
N GLU A 57 -1.60 -7.67 -12.91
CA GLU A 57 -1.46 -7.37 -14.34
C GLU A 57 -0.31 -6.39 -14.63
N ILE A 58 -0.23 -5.30 -13.85
CA ILE A 58 0.83 -4.29 -13.97
C ILE A 58 2.20 -4.90 -13.62
N ARG A 59 2.26 -5.73 -12.57
CA ARG A 59 3.47 -6.45 -12.19
C ARG A 59 3.93 -7.43 -13.28
N GLN A 60 3.03 -8.22 -13.86
CA GLN A 60 3.36 -9.14 -14.94
C GLN A 60 3.88 -8.40 -16.17
N LYS A 61 3.26 -7.27 -16.53
CA LYS A 61 3.74 -6.39 -17.60
C LYS A 61 5.17 -5.91 -17.32
N TYR A 62 5.42 -5.39 -16.12
CA TYR A 62 6.76 -4.96 -15.70
C TYR A 62 7.79 -6.10 -15.81
N LEU A 63 7.48 -7.29 -15.27
CA LEU A 63 8.36 -8.45 -15.31
C LEU A 63 8.63 -8.95 -16.74
N ALA A 64 7.69 -8.75 -17.67
CA ALA A 64 7.87 -9.10 -19.08
C ALA A 64 8.76 -8.09 -19.83
N GLU A 65 8.70 -6.80 -19.49
CA GLU A 65 9.43 -5.73 -20.19
C GLU A 65 10.87 -5.57 -19.67
N VAL A 66 11.10 -5.72 -18.37
CA VAL A 66 12.38 -5.46 -17.72
C VAL A 66 13.56 -6.25 -18.30
N PRO A 67 13.47 -7.55 -18.61
CA PRO A 67 14.61 -8.29 -19.16
C PRO A 67 15.13 -7.71 -20.46
N ALA A 68 14.23 -7.26 -21.35
CA ALA A 68 14.62 -6.64 -22.61
C ALA A 68 15.26 -5.25 -22.39
N ILE A 69 14.71 -4.47 -21.46
CA ILE A 69 15.25 -3.15 -21.09
C ILE A 69 16.66 -3.29 -20.50
N VAL A 70 16.86 -4.23 -19.57
CA VAL A 70 18.14 -4.50 -18.94
C VAL A 70 19.15 -5.03 -19.96
N ALA A 71 18.76 -5.98 -20.82
CA ALA A 71 19.64 -6.51 -21.86
C ALA A 71 20.09 -5.42 -22.84
N GLU A 72 19.20 -4.51 -23.22
CA GLU A 72 19.55 -3.38 -24.08
C GLU A 72 20.45 -2.36 -23.38
N ALA A 73 20.19 -2.10 -22.09
CA ALA A 73 21.04 -1.23 -21.29
C ALA A 73 22.46 -1.80 -21.15
N HIS A 74 22.62 -3.12 -20.99
CA HIS A 74 23.94 -3.77 -20.93
C HIS A 74 24.73 -3.63 -22.23
N LYS A 75 24.08 -3.73 -23.40
CA LYS A 75 24.77 -3.49 -24.69
C LYS A 75 25.29 -2.06 -24.82
N ASN A 76 24.57 -1.11 -24.26
CA ASN A 76 24.84 0.32 -24.40
C ASN A 76 25.59 0.93 -23.19
N GLY A 77 25.86 0.13 -22.15
CA GLY A 77 26.34 0.59 -20.84
C GLY A 77 27.80 1.04 -20.78
N GLY A 78 28.58 0.79 -21.84
CA GLY A 78 29.97 1.26 -21.94
C GLY A 78 30.84 0.77 -20.79
N SER A 79 31.43 1.70 -20.03
CA SER A 79 32.31 1.42 -18.89
C SER A 79 31.61 1.34 -17.54
N GLN A 80 30.28 1.53 -17.50
CA GLN A 80 29.53 1.39 -16.26
C GLN A 80 29.57 -0.06 -15.75
N SER A 81 29.52 -0.25 -14.43
CA SER A 81 29.38 -1.60 -13.90
C SER A 81 27.98 -2.15 -14.18
N PRO A 82 27.81 -3.49 -14.29
CA PRO A 82 26.51 -4.13 -14.49
C PRO A 82 25.42 -3.61 -13.55
N GLU A 83 25.79 -3.41 -12.29
CA GLU A 83 24.98 -2.86 -11.20
C GLU A 83 24.41 -1.47 -11.50
N GLN A 84 25.25 -0.57 -12.05
CA GLN A 84 24.84 0.79 -12.37
C GLN A 84 23.97 0.85 -13.62
N ILE A 85 24.22 -0.07 -14.56
CA ILE A 85 23.41 -0.22 -15.77
C ILE A 85 22.01 -0.67 -15.36
N GLU A 86 21.91 -1.72 -14.55
CA GLU A 86 20.63 -2.25 -14.09
C GLU A 86 19.84 -1.24 -13.27
N ALA A 87 20.48 -0.55 -12.32
CA ALA A 87 19.80 0.46 -11.49
C ALA A 87 19.15 1.54 -12.34
N LYS A 88 19.87 2.06 -13.35
CA LYS A 88 19.34 3.06 -14.28
C LYS A 88 18.27 2.49 -15.20
N ALA A 89 18.47 1.26 -15.68
CA ALA A 89 17.57 0.60 -16.62
C ALA A 89 16.17 0.38 -16.01
N ILE A 90 16.10 0.01 -14.73
CA ILE A 90 14.83 -0.28 -14.07
C ILE A 90 14.17 0.93 -13.41
N GLN A 91 14.90 2.03 -13.18
CA GLN A 91 14.41 3.22 -12.47
C GLN A 91 13.10 3.76 -13.03
N ALA A 92 13.07 4.10 -14.32
CA ALA A 92 11.87 4.67 -14.94
C ALA A 92 10.75 3.61 -15.11
N PRO A 93 11.00 2.39 -15.61
CA PRO A 93 9.98 1.35 -15.69
C PRO A 93 9.34 1.02 -14.35
N LEU A 94 10.14 0.89 -13.29
CA LEU A 94 9.65 0.54 -11.95
C LEU A 94 8.84 1.68 -11.35
N SER A 95 9.36 2.91 -11.35
CA SER A 95 8.63 4.07 -10.81
C SER A 95 7.32 4.35 -11.57
N ASN A 96 7.31 4.17 -12.90
CA ASN A 96 6.10 4.31 -13.71
C ASN A 96 5.09 3.20 -13.42
N SER A 97 5.53 1.95 -13.27
CA SER A 97 4.68 0.82 -12.88
C SER A 97 4.00 1.06 -11.52
N LEU A 98 4.73 1.61 -10.55
CA LEU A 98 4.18 1.94 -9.24
C LEU A 98 3.15 3.07 -9.30
N GLN A 99 3.44 4.13 -10.07
CA GLN A 99 2.48 5.20 -10.29
C GLN A 99 1.22 4.68 -11.00
N GLU A 100 1.38 3.81 -12.00
CA GLU A 100 0.26 3.19 -12.71
C GLU A 100 -0.63 2.36 -11.77
N LYS A 101 -0.05 1.63 -10.80
CA LYS A 101 -0.81 0.93 -9.75
C LYS A 101 -1.65 1.91 -8.93
N VAL A 102 -1.04 3.00 -8.47
CA VAL A 102 -1.72 4.01 -7.65
C VAL A 102 -2.89 4.62 -8.41
N ASP A 103 -2.66 5.07 -9.63
CA ASP A 103 -3.67 5.75 -10.44
C ASP A 103 -4.84 4.81 -10.76
N LYS A 104 -4.55 3.57 -11.14
CA LYS A 104 -5.59 2.58 -11.47
C LYS A 104 -6.39 2.11 -10.26
N VAL A 105 -5.75 1.90 -9.11
CA VAL A 105 -6.46 1.53 -7.87
C VAL A 105 -7.34 2.70 -7.40
N ARG A 106 -6.84 3.94 -7.44
CA ARG A 106 -7.64 5.13 -7.11
C ARG A 106 -8.84 5.27 -8.04
N ALA A 107 -8.67 4.96 -9.32
CA ALA A 107 -9.74 5.01 -10.33
C ALA A 107 -10.85 3.96 -10.14
N LEU A 108 -10.64 2.89 -9.38
CA LEU A 108 -11.71 1.94 -9.04
C LEU A 108 -12.80 2.56 -8.14
N GLY A 109 -12.49 3.67 -7.47
CA GLY A 109 -13.37 4.29 -6.48
C GLY A 109 -13.23 3.62 -5.12
N ILE A 110 -12.63 4.34 -4.18
CA ILE A 110 -12.35 3.83 -2.84
C ILE A 110 -13.68 3.54 -2.11
N PRO A 111 -13.85 2.36 -1.49
CA PRO A 111 -15.05 2.03 -0.76
C PRO A 111 -15.30 3.01 0.39
N LYS A 112 -16.55 3.46 0.52
CA LYS A 112 -16.94 4.36 1.61
C LYS A 112 -16.70 3.71 2.98
N GLY A 113 -15.95 4.39 3.84
CA GLY A 113 -15.54 3.94 5.16
C GLY A 113 -14.11 3.39 5.21
N ASP A 114 -13.47 3.17 4.06
CA ASP A 114 -12.11 2.62 3.97
C ASP A 114 -11.10 3.64 3.41
N GLU A 115 -11.50 4.90 3.24
CA GLU A 115 -10.72 5.94 2.56
C GLU A 115 -9.32 6.11 3.17
N GLU A 116 -9.24 6.17 4.51
CA GLU A 116 -7.97 6.33 5.22
C GLU A 116 -7.04 5.12 5.01
N GLN A 117 -7.58 3.90 5.06
CA GLN A 117 -6.78 2.68 4.93
C GLN A 117 -6.24 2.52 3.50
N VAL A 118 -7.09 2.76 2.50
CA VAL A 118 -6.70 2.66 1.10
C VAL A 118 -5.72 3.77 0.72
N GLU A 119 -5.96 5.03 1.11
CA GLU A 119 -5.01 6.12 0.85
C GLU A 119 -3.67 5.90 1.56
N ALA A 120 -3.64 5.27 2.74
CA ALA A 120 -2.38 4.89 3.38
C ALA A 120 -1.59 3.86 2.56
N ILE A 121 -2.27 2.90 1.91
CA ILE A 121 -1.63 1.95 0.99
C ILE A 121 -1.08 2.67 -0.24
N LEU A 122 -1.90 3.53 -0.86
CA LEU A 122 -1.50 4.28 -2.06
C LEU A 122 -0.33 5.21 -1.78
N ALA A 123 -0.37 5.96 -0.69
CA ALA A 123 0.71 6.84 -0.25
C ALA A 123 2.01 6.06 0.00
N ALA A 124 1.94 4.86 0.58
CA ALA A 124 3.11 4.02 0.77
C ALA A 124 3.70 3.52 -0.57
N ILE A 125 2.87 3.29 -1.59
CA ILE A 125 3.35 2.94 -2.94
C ILE A 125 3.95 4.17 -3.65
N GLU A 126 3.34 5.34 -3.51
CA GLU A 126 3.86 6.62 -4.03
C GLU A 126 5.23 6.95 -3.42
N GLU A 127 5.39 6.75 -2.10
CA GLU A 127 6.67 6.90 -1.38
C GLU A 127 7.74 6.00 -2.00
N VAL A 128 7.44 4.72 -2.23
CA VAL A 128 8.36 3.78 -2.88
C VAL A 128 8.67 4.21 -4.32
N ALA A 129 7.68 4.69 -5.08
CA ALA A 129 7.90 5.18 -6.44
C ALA A 129 8.88 6.36 -6.47
N GLU A 130 8.78 7.26 -5.49
CA GLU A 130 9.70 8.40 -5.38
C GLU A 130 11.10 7.99 -4.91
N GLU A 131 11.20 7.04 -3.99
CA GLU A 131 12.47 6.44 -3.61
C GLU A 131 13.16 5.75 -4.79
N VAL A 132 12.42 5.05 -5.66
CA VAL A 132 12.98 4.47 -6.89
C VAL A 132 13.52 5.58 -7.80
N ARG A 133 12.80 6.70 -7.95
CA ARG A 133 13.24 7.82 -8.78
C ARG A 133 14.49 8.50 -8.23
N THR A 134 14.61 8.64 -6.92
CA THR A 134 15.71 9.38 -6.30
C THR A 134 16.92 8.49 -6.03
N GLU A 135 16.71 7.22 -5.66
CA GLU A 135 17.73 6.29 -5.19
C GLU A 135 17.54 4.86 -5.74
N PRO A 136 17.57 4.66 -7.08
CA PRO A 136 17.27 3.37 -7.69
C PRO A 136 18.21 2.23 -7.27
N ALA A 137 19.43 2.56 -6.85
CA ALA A 137 20.39 1.60 -6.35
C ALA A 137 19.90 0.85 -5.09
N LYS A 138 19.15 1.52 -4.19
CA LYS A 138 18.65 0.88 -2.95
C LYS A 138 17.82 -0.38 -3.24
N PHE A 139 17.10 -0.37 -4.36
CA PHE A 139 16.20 -1.44 -4.78
C PHE A 139 16.90 -2.68 -5.33
N LEU A 140 18.18 -2.57 -5.68
CA LEU A 140 19.01 -3.71 -6.10
C LEU A 140 19.80 -4.31 -4.93
N TYR A 141 20.21 -3.49 -3.96
CA TYR A 141 21.17 -3.89 -2.93
C TYR A 141 20.56 -4.15 -1.55
N GLN A 142 19.37 -3.60 -1.24
CA GLN A 142 18.70 -3.89 0.03
C GLN A 142 17.84 -5.15 -0.07
N GLN A 143 18.46 -6.31 0.24
CA GLN A 143 17.78 -7.61 0.25
C GLN A 143 17.24 -8.03 1.62
N SER A 144 17.50 -7.27 2.68
CA SER A 144 17.00 -7.66 4.00
C SER A 144 15.48 -7.50 4.06
N HIS A 145 14.80 -8.50 4.65
CA HIS A 145 13.34 -8.63 4.56
C HIS A 145 12.56 -7.47 5.21
N PHE A 146 13.22 -6.69 6.08
CA PHE A 146 12.65 -5.55 6.80
C PHE A 146 13.10 -4.20 6.25
N GLU A 147 14.22 -4.13 5.51
CA GLU A 147 14.71 -2.89 4.91
C GLU A 147 14.33 -2.79 3.43
N HIS A 148 13.63 -3.80 2.89
CA HIS A 148 13.14 -3.74 1.53
C HIS A 148 12.16 -2.57 1.41
N PRO A 149 12.33 -1.63 0.46
CA PRO A 149 11.52 -0.40 0.38
C PRO A 149 10.02 -0.65 0.33
N PHE A 150 9.63 -1.79 -0.25
CA PHE A 150 8.24 -2.23 -0.35
C PHE A 150 7.60 -2.75 0.94
N PHE A 151 8.35 -2.93 2.02
CA PHE A 151 7.84 -3.62 3.23
C PHE A 151 6.57 -2.97 3.78
N LYS A 152 6.57 -1.64 3.93
CA LYS A 152 5.43 -0.87 4.44
C LYS A 152 4.22 -1.01 3.53
N ALA A 153 4.39 -0.75 2.22
CA ALA A 153 3.32 -0.88 1.24
C ALA A 153 2.75 -2.30 1.20
N ARG A 154 3.61 -3.33 1.23
CA ARG A 154 3.20 -4.73 1.29
C ARG A 154 2.38 -5.03 2.54
N HIS A 155 2.85 -4.59 3.70
CA HIS A 155 2.19 -4.89 4.96
C HIS A 155 0.79 -4.28 5.01
N LEU A 156 0.64 -3.02 4.60
CA LEU A 156 -0.66 -2.34 4.55
C LEU A 156 -1.60 -3.01 3.53
N ALA A 157 -1.09 -3.34 2.34
CA ALA A 157 -1.87 -3.98 1.29
C ALA A 157 -2.33 -5.40 1.69
N ASP A 158 -1.41 -6.22 2.24
CA ASP A 158 -1.71 -7.56 2.73
C ASP A 158 -2.75 -7.50 3.88
N ALA A 159 -2.66 -6.51 4.79
CA ALA A 159 -3.61 -6.33 5.89
C ALA A 159 -5.03 -5.95 5.42
N TYR A 160 -5.13 -5.18 4.35
CA TYR A 160 -6.42 -4.80 3.74
C TYR A 160 -6.96 -5.88 2.78
N GLY A 161 -6.13 -6.84 2.37
CA GLY A 161 -6.51 -7.94 1.46
C GLY A 161 -6.29 -7.61 -0.02
N ILE A 162 -5.53 -6.55 -0.34
CA ILE A 162 -5.09 -6.25 -1.70
C ILE A 162 -3.73 -6.91 -1.95
N GLY A 163 -3.75 -8.07 -2.60
CA GLY A 163 -2.53 -8.77 -2.97
C GLY A 163 -1.70 -8.00 -3.99
N HIS A 164 -0.38 -8.19 -3.95
CA HIS A 164 0.59 -7.75 -4.97
C HIS A 164 0.75 -6.23 -5.20
N CYS A 165 -0.12 -5.35 -4.68
CA CYS A 165 0.04 -3.90 -4.86
C CYS A 165 1.27 -3.33 -4.14
N GLY A 166 1.64 -3.88 -2.98
CA GLY A 166 2.86 -3.49 -2.27
C GLY A 166 4.11 -4.26 -2.70
N ARG A 167 4.19 -4.73 -3.95
CA ARG A 167 5.34 -5.51 -4.45
C ARG A 167 5.80 -4.97 -5.80
N ALA A 168 7.08 -5.16 -6.11
CA ALA A 168 7.62 -4.98 -7.45
C ALA A 168 7.06 -6.07 -8.39
#